data_AF-A0A090QZ01-F1
#
_entry.id   AF-A0A090QZ01-F1
#
_cell.length_a   1.000
_cell.length_b   1.000
_cell.length_c   1.000
_cell.angle_alpha   90.00
_cell.angle_beta   90.00
_cell.angle_gamma   90.00
#
_symmetry.space_group_name_H-M   'P 1'
#
loop_
_entity.id
_entity.type
_entity.pdbx_description
1 polymer ?
#
loop_
_entity_poly.entity_id
_entity_poly.type
_entity_poly.pdbx_seq_one_letter_code
_entity_poly.pdbx_strand_id
1 'polypeptide(L)' 'MWRVLYCPEYLFGDPGNAKGEAAGVRCVQLNEQNLCKIFGKPERPAVCSQFKACPSLCGQTSQQALDNITELESMT' A
#
# COMPACT_ATOMS: atom_id res chain seq x y z
N MET A 1 -4.56 -9.60 -18.45
CA MET A 1 -3.26 -10.25 -18.19
C MET A 1 -2.65 -9.64 -16.94
N TRP A 2 -3.09 -10.10 -15.77
CA TRP A 2 -2.57 -9.68 -14.46
C TRP A 2 -1.47 -10.66 -14.08
N ARG A 3 -0.28 -10.48 -14.65
CA ARG A 3 0.90 -11.25 -14.25
C ARG A 3 1.70 -10.40 -13.28
N VAL A 4 1.28 -10.41 -12.01
CA VAL A 4 2.09 -9.89 -10.89
C VAL A 4 2.69 -11.08 -10.18
N LEU A 5 3.79 -11.58 -10.74
CA LEU A 5 4.70 -12.47 -10.05
C LEU A 5 5.74 -11.59 -9.34
N TYR A 6 5.50 -11.24 -8.08
CA TYR A 6 6.48 -11.19 -6.97
C TYR A 6 5.92 -10.41 -5.76
N CYS A 7 5.77 -11.08 -4.63
CA CYS A 7 5.75 -10.49 -3.28
C CYS A 7 6.38 -11.51 -2.34
N PRO A 8 7.65 -11.30 -1.99
CA PRO A 8 8.03 -11.54 -0.60
C PRO A 8 9.06 -10.57 0.00
N GLU A 9 9.60 -9.56 -0.72
CA GLU A 9 10.88 -8.93 -0.28
C GLU A 9 10.90 -7.40 -0.13
N TYR A 10 9.82 -6.66 -0.40
CA TYR A 10 9.80 -5.20 -0.11
C TYR A 10 9.18 -4.90 1.25
N LEU A 11 9.60 -5.67 2.26
CA LEU A 11 9.44 -5.39 3.67
C LEU A 11 10.82 -5.01 4.21
N PHE A 12 11.42 -3.91 3.75
CA PHE A 12 12.37 -3.15 4.58
C PHE A 12 12.84 -1.84 3.93
N GLY A 13 12.48 -0.72 4.57
CA GLY A 13 13.34 0.45 4.72
C GLY A 13 13.61 1.32 3.49
N ASP A 14 12.85 2.41 3.35
CA ASP A 14 13.53 3.70 3.14
C ASP A 14 13.82 4.31 4.53
N PRO A 15 15.09 4.51 4.92
CA PRO A 15 15.46 5.14 6.20
C PRO A 15 15.19 6.65 6.24
N GLY A 16 14.29 7.15 5.38
CA GLY A 16 14.00 8.57 5.18
C GLY A 16 12.56 8.97 5.50
N ASN A 17 11.77 8.17 6.23
CA ASN A 17 10.43 8.60 6.67
C ASN A 17 10.50 9.59 7.84
N ALA A 18 11.19 10.72 7.60
CA ALA A 18 11.06 11.90 8.40
C ALA A 18 9.67 12.50 8.14
N LYS A 19 8.74 12.24 9.07
CA LYS A 19 7.40 12.87 9.17
C LYS A 19 6.49 12.69 7.95
N GLY A 20 5.60 11.70 8.02
CA GLY A 20 4.44 11.69 7.12
C GLY A 20 3.45 10.60 7.45
N GLU A 21 2.38 11.00 8.16
CA GLU A 21 1.16 10.24 8.46
C GLU A 21 1.34 9.09 9.48
N ALA A 22 0.52 9.10 10.54
CA ALA A 22 0.50 8.01 11.50
C ALA A 22 -0.01 6.74 10.82
N ALA A 23 0.57 5.58 11.17
CA ALA A 23 0.05 4.29 10.76
C ALA A 23 -1.45 4.20 11.07
N GLY A 24 -2.24 3.67 10.14
CA GLY A 24 -3.70 3.59 10.25
C GLY A 24 -4.48 4.86 9.88
N VAL A 25 -3.83 5.95 9.47
CA VAL A 25 -4.53 7.15 8.99
C VAL A 25 -4.89 7.02 7.50
N ARG A 26 -6.14 7.34 7.17
CA ARG A 26 -6.62 7.38 5.77
C ARG A 26 -5.97 8.54 5.01
N CYS A 27 -5.33 8.24 3.88
CA CYS A 27 -4.72 9.25 3.01
C CYS A 27 -5.76 10.26 2.47
N VAL A 28 -5.48 11.56 2.62
CA VAL A 28 -6.35 12.67 2.17
C VAL A 28 -6.59 12.69 0.65
N GLN A 29 -5.70 12.08 -0.12
CA GLN A 29 -5.77 12.01 -1.58
C GLN A 29 -6.70 10.88 -2.09
N LEU A 30 -7.33 10.11 -1.21
CA LEU A 30 -8.35 9.13 -1.58
C LEU A 30 -9.73 9.78 -1.75
N ASN A 31 -10.51 9.29 -2.70
CA ASN A 31 -11.93 9.62 -2.82
C ASN A 31 -12.80 8.65 -1.99
N GLU A 32 -14.13 8.81 -2.07
CA GLU A 32 -15.10 7.96 -1.35
C GLU A 32 -15.04 6.48 -1.75
N GLN A 33 -14.54 6.17 -2.95
CA GLN A 33 -14.37 4.82 -3.49
C GLN A 33 -12.96 4.24 -3.25
N ASN A 34 -12.14 4.90 -2.43
CA ASN A 34 -10.75 4.54 -2.16
C ASN A 34 -9.83 4.55 -3.40
N LEU A 35 -10.13 5.40 -4.39
CA LEU A 35 -9.28 5.66 -5.54
C LEU A 35 -8.45 6.93 -5.33
N CYS A 36 -7.18 6.90 -5.76
CA CYS A 36 -6.28 8.03 -5.65
C CYS A 36 -6.66 9.14 -6.64
N LYS A 37 -6.97 10.34 -6.14
CA LYS A 37 -7.36 11.53 -6.94
C LYS A 37 -6.23 12.04 -7.85
N ILE A 38 -4.98 11.74 -7.51
CA ILE A 38 -3.77 12.16 -8.24
C ILE A 38 -3.09 10.98 -8.97
N PHE A 39 -3.83 9.89 -9.24
CA PHE A 39 -3.28 8.75 -9.96
C PHE A 39 -2.76 9.16 -11.34
N GLY A 40 -1.48 8.89 -11.62
CA GLY A 40 -0.81 9.21 -12.89
C GLY A 40 -0.31 10.65 -13.00
N LYS A 41 -0.48 11.48 -11.97
CA LYS A 41 0.01 12.86 -11.96
C LYS A 41 1.42 12.97 -11.32
N PRO A 42 2.23 13.96 -11.69
CA PRO A 42 3.58 14.15 -11.12
C PRO A 42 3.56 14.46 -9.62
N GLU A 43 2.45 14.97 -9.08
CA GLU A 43 2.27 15.23 -7.65
C GLU A 43 2.10 13.94 -6.82
N ARG A 44 1.91 12.78 -7.46
CA ARG A 44 1.78 11.50 -6.75
C ARG A 44 3.13 11.10 -6.13
N PRO A 45 3.20 10.88 -4.80
CA PRO A 45 4.45 10.48 -4.15
C PRO A 45 5.05 9.21 -4.75
N ALA A 46 6.38 9.17 -4.83
CA ALA A 46 7.11 8.02 -5.39
C ALA A 46 6.83 6.71 -4.64
N VAL A 47 6.60 6.76 -3.33
CA VAL A 47 6.23 5.58 -2.55
C VAL A 47 4.90 4.96 -3.04
N CYS A 48 3.92 5.80 -3.40
CA CYS A 48 2.64 5.33 -3.89
C CYS A 48 2.73 4.69 -5.28
N SER A 49 3.71 5.05 -6.11
CA SER A 49 3.93 4.45 -7.43
C SER A 49 4.81 3.19 -7.37
N GLN A 50 5.67 3.10 -6.37
CA GLN A 50 6.47 1.91 -6.07
C GLN A 50 5.63 0.79 -5.46
N PHE A 51 4.54 1.11 -4.74
CA PHE A 51 3.63 0.10 -4.21
C PHE A 51 3.01 -0.75 -5.33
N LYS A 52 3.22 -2.07 -5.27
CA LYS A 52 2.68 -3.06 -6.21
C LYS A 52 1.65 -3.94 -5.50
N ALA A 53 0.45 -4.00 -6.07
CA ALA A 53 -0.59 -4.91 -5.58
C ALA A 53 -0.18 -6.37 -5.83
N CYS A 54 -0.18 -7.20 -4.79
CA CYS A 54 0.11 -8.62 -4.88
C CYS A 54 -1.07 -9.45 -4.34
N PRO A 55 -1.43 -10.59 -4.97
CA PRO A 55 -2.50 -11.45 -4.48
C PRO A 55 -2.34 -11.91 -3.02
N SER A 56 -1.12 -12.17 -2.54
CA SER A 56 -0.88 -12.58 -1.16
C SER A 56 -1.19 -11.47 -0.15
N LEU A 57 -0.97 -10.20 -0.52
CA LEU A 57 -1.25 -9.05 0.33
C LEU A 57 -2.70 -8.56 0.16
N CYS A 58 -3.19 -8.47 -1.08
CA CYS A 58 -4.50 -7.89 -1.39
C CYS A 58 -5.68 -8.85 -1.21
N GLY A 59 -5.45 -10.17 -1.27
CA GLY A 59 -6.52 -11.17 -1.21
C GLY A 59 -7.57 -10.98 -2.32
N GLN A 60 -8.80 -11.42 -2.05
CA GLN A 60 -9.96 -11.26 -2.93
C GLN A 60 -10.89 -10.12 -2.49
N THR A 61 -10.78 -9.67 -1.24
CA THR A 61 -11.63 -8.61 -0.67
C THR A 61 -10.80 -7.61 0.11
N SER A 62 -11.29 -6.38 0.27
CA SER A 62 -10.63 -5.37 1.10
C SER A 62 -10.47 -5.82 2.55
N GLN A 63 -11.39 -6.64 3.06
CA GLN A 63 -11.29 -7.22 4.41
C GLN A 63 -10.10 -8.18 4.50
N GLN A 64 -9.95 -9.09 3.54
CA GLN A 64 -8.78 -9.99 3.49
C GLN A 64 -7.47 -9.22 3.39
N ALA A 65 -7.43 -8.14 2.61
CA ALA A 65 -6.25 -7.29 2.55
C ALA A 65 -5.87 -6.71 3.92
N LEU A 66 -6.86 -6.23 4.68
CA LEU A 66 -6.65 -5.69 6.01
C LEU A 66 -6.19 -6.77 6.99
N ASP A 67 -6.84 -7.94 6.98
CA ASP A 67 -6.48 -9.07 7.84
C ASP A 67 -5.02 -9.52 7.59
N ASN A 68 -4.63 -9.62 6.31
CA ASN A 68 -3.26 -9.98 5.93
C ASN A 68 -2.23 -8.92 6.37
N ILE A 69 -2.57 -7.63 6.24
CA ILE A 69 -1.70 -6.54 6.71
C ILE A 69 -1.54 -6.61 8.23
N THR A 70 -2.63 -6.80 8.98
CA THR A 70 -2.60 -6.93 10.44
C THR A 70 -1.79 -8.14 10.90
N GLU A 71 -1.89 -9.28 10.21
CA GLU A 71 -1.07 -10.45 10.49
C GLU A 71 0.43 -10.14 10.33
N LEU A 72 0.81 -9.49 9.23
CA LEU A 72 2.20 -9.11 8.96
C LEU A 72 2.73 -8.10 9.99
N GLU A 73 1.93 -7.11 10.38
CA GLU A 73 2.28 -6.15 11.43
C GLU A 73 2.47 -6.82 12.79
N SER A 74 1.71 -7.89 13.10
CA SER A 74 1.85 -8.64 14.36
C SER A 74 3.12 -9.49 14.47
N MET A 75 3.78 -9.76 13.34
CA MET A 75 5.01 -10.57 13.28
C MET A 75 6.29 -9.73 13.46
N THR A 76 6.17 -8.42 13.66
CA THR A 76 7.29 -7.46 13.84
C THR A 76 7.33 -6.91 15.26
#